data_AF-A0A1G0D1U0-F1
#
_entry.id   AF-A0A1G0D1U0-F1
#
_cell.length_a   1.000
_cell.length_b   1.000
_cell.length_c   1.000
_cell.angle_alpha   90.00
_cell.angle_beta   90.00
_cell.angle_gamma   90.00
#
_symmetry.space_group_name_H-M   'P 1'
#
loop_
_entity.id
_entity.type
_entity.pdbx_description
1 polymer ?
#
loop_
_entity_poly.entity_id
_entity_poly.type
_entity_poly.pdbx_seq_one_letter_code
_entity_poly.pdbx_strand_id
1 'polypeptide(L)'
;MEWEFTPEQVVGAEVDYDLKEFRADLLQEVRGNMGEMDDAQQLKIFSAIYDLCYWVATGNDYDEFLATLDHDSFFPGFLASIRDNLEPNIVMLGAILQRLIMDRVDVQSMPLDMAIKEVDALHRQIVAKPMAGTLLPGHERPWHIS
;
A
#
# COMPACT_ATOMS: atom_id res chain seq x y z
N MET A 1 -8.83 -2.58 6.01
CA MET A 1 -9.48 -2.69 4.70
C MET A 1 -10.10 -4.06 4.58
N GLU A 2 -11.39 -4.09 4.29
CA GLU A 2 -12.10 -5.32 3.90
C GLU A 2 -12.21 -5.33 2.37
N TRP A 3 -11.87 -6.44 1.74
CA TRP A 3 -11.84 -6.56 0.28
C TRP A 3 -13.13 -7.18 -0.26
N GLU A 4 -13.72 -6.59 -1.29
CA GLU A 4 -14.92 -7.11 -1.97
C GLU A 4 -14.59 -8.19 -3.02
N PHE A 5 -13.31 -8.40 -3.32
CA PHE A 5 -12.78 -9.35 -4.28
C PHE A 5 -11.55 -10.06 -3.71
N THR A 6 -11.16 -11.18 -4.32
CA THR A 6 -10.05 -11.99 -3.82
C THR A 6 -8.73 -11.67 -4.54
N PRO A 7 -7.58 -11.98 -3.91
CA PRO A 7 -6.27 -11.87 -4.55
C PRO A 7 -6.18 -12.65 -5.88
N GLU A 8 -6.83 -13.82 -5.99
CA GLU A 8 -6.85 -14.62 -7.21
C GLU A 8 -7.55 -13.90 -8.36
N GLN A 9 -8.62 -13.16 -8.06
CA GLN A 9 -9.35 -12.36 -9.06
C GLN A 9 -8.47 -11.22 -9.61
N VAL A 10 -7.61 -10.63 -8.77
CA VAL A 10 -6.63 -9.62 -9.19
C VAL A 10 -5.55 -10.24 -10.06
N VAL A 11 -4.96 -11.38 -9.65
CA VAL A 11 -3.95 -12.08 -10.46
C VAL A 11 -4.51 -12.50 -11.82
N GLY A 12 -5.76 -12.98 -11.83
CA GLY A 12 -6.49 -13.41 -13.01
C GLY A 12 -6.98 -12.29 -13.93
N ALA A 13 -6.78 -11.01 -13.56
CA ALA A 13 -7.35 -9.85 -14.27
C ALA A 13 -8.88 -9.85 -14.36
N GLU A 14 -9.57 -10.53 -13.43
CA GLU A 14 -11.03 -10.45 -13.32
C GLU A 14 -11.48 -9.10 -12.77
N VAL A 15 -10.61 -8.45 -11.99
CA VAL A 15 -10.78 -7.10 -11.45
C VAL A 15 -9.58 -6.24 -11.88
N ASP A 16 -9.87 -5.06 -12.42
CA ASP A 16 -8.87 -4.04 -12.75
C ASP A 16 -8.57 -3.20 -11.50
N TYR A 17 -7.80 -3.78 -10.57
CA TYR A 17 -7.38 -3.12 -9.34
C TYR A 17 -5.85 -2.99 -9.30
N ASP A 18 -5.36 -1.76 -9.28
CA ASP A 18 -3.94 -1.45 -9.46
C ASP A 18 -3.22 -0.98 -8.19
N LEU A 19 -1.90 -0.82 -8.31
CA LEU A 19 -1.04 -0.39 -7.20
C LEU A 19 -1.36 1.03 -6.69
N LYS A 20 -1.86 1.91 -7.56
CA LYS A 20 -2.21 3.29 -7.15
C LYS A 20 -3.52 3.28 -6.36
N GLU A 21 -4.49 2.49 -6.79
CA GLU A 21 -5.76 2.30 -6.07
C GLU A 21 -5.49 1.71 -4.70
N PHE A 22 -4.69 0.63 -4.60
CA PHE A 22 -4.24 0.07 -3.32
C PHE A 22 -3.63 1.11 -2.39
N ARG A 23 -2.74 1.97 -2.90
CA ARG A 23 -2.11 3.04 -2.10
C ARG A 23 -3.12 4.09 -1.67
N ALA A 24 -4.07 4.45 -2.52
CA ALA A 24 -5.09 5.44 -2.21
C ALA A 24 -6.04 4.93 -1.12
N ASP A 25 -6.51 3.68 -1.25
CA ASP A 25 -7.43 3.05 -0.30
C ASP A 25 -6.74 2.84 1.05
N LEU A 26 -5.48 2.39 1.06
CA LEU A 26 -4.71 2.24 2.30
C LEU A 26 -4.51 3.59 3.01
N LEU A 27 -4.26 4.67 2.27
CA LEU A 27 -4.18 6.01 2.85
C LEU A 27 -5.54 6.47 3.41
N GLN A 28 -6.63 6.18 2.71
CA GLN A 28 -7.97 6.50 3.19
C GLN A 28 -8.30 5.73 4.48
N GLU A 29 -7.91 4.46 4.57
CA GLU A 29 -8.05 3.63 5.77
C GLU A 29 -7.28 4.25 6.96
N VAL A 30 -6.04 4.69 6.73
CA VAL A 30 -5.24 5.37 7.77
C VAL A 30 -5.93 6.66 8.22
N ARG A 31 -6.45 7.46 7.29
CA ARG A 31 -7.19 8.69 7.62
C ARG A 31 -8.46 8.41 8.41
N GLY A 32 -9.19 7.36 8.06
CA GLY A 32 -10.41 6.95 8.77
C GLY A 32 -10.13 6.51 10.20
N ASN A 33 -9.04 5.77 10.41
CA ASN A 33 -8.68 5.23 11.72
C ASN A 33 -7.89 6.21 12.62
N MET A 34 -7.20 7.19 12.03
CA MET A 34 -6.32 8.15 12.74
C MET A 34 -6.78 9.60 12.58
N GLY A 35 -8.10 9.83 12.52
CA GLY A 35 -8.69 11.14 12.19
C GLY A 35 -8.33 12.30 13.14
N GLU A 36 -7.85 12.01 14.34
CA GLU A 36 -7.40 13.03 15.32
C GLU A 36 -5.96 13.52 15.07
N MET A 37 -5.18 12.79 14.26
CA MET A 37 -3.80 13.17 13.89
C MET A 37 -3.78 14.15 12.73
N ASP A 38 -2.72 14.94 12.62
CA ASP A 38 -2.53 15.80 11.45
C ASP A 38 -2.16 15.01 10.19
N ASP A 39 -2.33 15.64 9.02
CA ASP A 39 -2.06 15.02 7.71
C ASP A 39 -0.62 14.49 7.59
N ALA A 40 0.36 15.17 8.21
CA ALA A 40 1.77 14.77 8.12
C ALA A 40 2.04 13.50 8.94
N GLN A 41 1.44 13.38 10.11
CA GLN A 41 1.48 12.19 10.95
C GLN A 41 0.77 11.01 10.25
N GLN A 42 -0.41 11.24 9.68
CA GLN A 42 -1.15 10.22 8.93
C GLN A 42 -0.35 9.72 7.72
N LEU A 43 0.28 10.62 6.97
CA LEU A 43 1.15 10.23 5.84
C LEU A 43 2.38 9.44 6.30
N LYS A 44 2.95 9.77 7.46
CA LYS A 44 4.08 9.02 8.03
C LYS A 44 3.67 7.60 8.43
N ILE A 45 2.49 7.45 9.04
CA ILE A 45 1.91 6.15 9.41
C ILE A 45 1.59 5.33 8.15
N PHE A 46 0.95 5.94 7.16
CA PHE A 46 0.69 5.32 5.86
C PHE A 46 1.97 4.79 5.23
N SER A 47 3.03 5.60 5.15
CA SER A 47 4.30 5.18 4.56
C SER A 47 4.89 3.98 5.30
N ALA A 48 4.91 4.00 6.64
CA ALA A 48 5.43 2.88 7.43
C ALA A 48 4.63 1.58 7.23
N ILE A 49 3.29 1.67 7.18
CA ILE A 49 2.42 0.51 6.91
C ILE A 49 2.65 -0.01 5.50
N TYR A 50 2.70 0.88 4.50
CA TYR A 50 2.90 0.50 3.11
C TYR A 50 4.27 -0.16 2.90
N ASP A 51 5.34 0.40 3.46
CA ASP A 51 6.70 -0.13 3.35
C ASP A 51 6.80 -1.52 3.97
N LEU A 52 6.17 -1.74 5.13
CA LEU A 52 6.06 -3.06 5.74
C LEU A 52 5.29 -4.04 4.84
N CYS A 53 4.13 -3.64 4.31
CA CYS A 53 3.35 -4.50 3.43
C CYS A 53 4.17 -4.91 2.20
N TYR A 54 4.87 -3.96 1.58
CA TYR A 54 5.72 -4.21 0.41
C TYR A 54 6.91 -5.13 0.76
N TRP A 55 7.55 -4.89 1.90
CA TRP A 55 8.66 -5.71 2.39
C TRP A 55 8.26 -7.19 2.51
N VAL A 56 7.12 -7.46 3.15
CA VAL A 56 6.64 -8.84 3.36
C VAL A 56 6.09 -9.43 2.06
N ALA A 57 5.36 -8.66 1.26
CA ALA A 57 4.83 -9.11 -0.03
C ALA A 57 5.93 -9.50 -1.04
N THR A 58 7.15 -8.98 -0.86
CA THR A 58 8.34 -9.34 -1.66
C THR A 58 9.18 -10.46 -1.06
N GLY A 59 8.67 -11.14 -0.03
CA GLY A 59 9.22 -12.39 0.51
C GLY A 59 10.17 -12.23 1.69
N ASN A 60 10.30 -11.03 2.27
CA ASN A 60 11.11 -10.81 3.46
C ASN A 60 10.30 -11.01 4.74
N ASP A 61 10.99 -11.20 5.87
CA ASP A 61 10.35 -11.48 7.15
C ASP A 61 9.82 -10.21 7.83
N TYR A 62 8.66 -10.33 8.49
CA TYR A 62 7.99 -9.22 9.18
C TYR A 62 8.81 -8.72 10.38
N ASP A 63 9.33 -9.61 11.22
CA ASP A 63 10.10 -9.24 12.40
C ASP A 63 11.46 -8.65 12.01
N GLU A 64 12.05 -9.10 10.91
CA GLU A 64 13.22 -8.46 10.32
C GLU A 64 12.94 -6.99 9.95
N PHE A 65 11.79 -6.67 9.36
CA PHE A 65 11.41 -5.28 9.08
C PHE A 65 11.35 -4.46 10.37
N LEU A 66 10.67 -4.97 11.40
CA LEU A 66 10.56 -4.27 12.68
C LEU A 66 11.94 -4.00 13.31
N ALA A 67 12.88 -4.94 13.18
CA ALA A 67 14.24 -4.80 13.67
C ALA A 67 15.07 -3.75 12.92
N THR A 68 14.64 -3.32 11.71
CA THR A 68 15.29 -2.21 10.99
C THR A 68 14.87 -0.82 11.48
N LEU A 69 13.78 -0.74 12.23
CA LEU A 69 13.22 0.52 12.71
C LEU A 69 13.93 0.98 14.00
N ASP A 70 13.86 2.29 14.25
CA ASP A 70 14.32 2.85 15.53
C ASP A 70 13.47 2.30 16.69
N HIS A 71 14.09 1.50 17.56
CA HIS A 71 13.45 0.84 18.69
C HIS A 71 12.88 1.81 19.73
N ASP A 72 13.42 3.03 19.82
CA ASP A 72 12.92 4.05 20.75
C ASP A 72 11.73 4.83 20.17
N SER A 73 11.37 4.56 18.90
CA SER A 73 10.24 5.19 18.23
C SER A 73 8.91 4.47 18.48
N PHE A 74 7.80 5.15 18.14
CA PHE A 74 6.46 4.59 18.22
C PHE A 74 6.20 3.43 17.23
N PHE A 75 6.90 3.38 16.10
CA PHE A 75 6.52 2.53 14.97
C PHE A 75 6.63 1.02 15.22
N PRO A 76 7.70 0.48 15.83
CA PRO A 76 7.81 -0.97 16.03
C PRO A 76 6.63 -1.54 16.82
N GLY A 77 6.28 -0.92 17.95
CA GLY A 77 5.18 -1.35 18.80
C GLY A 77 3.81 -1.18 18.12
N PHE A 78 3.62 -0.09 17.38
CA PHE A 78 2.41 0.15 16.62
C PHE A 78 2.21 -0.87 15.49
N LEU A 79 3.24 -1.10 14.67
CA LEU A 79 3.14 -2.05 13.56
C LEU A 79 2.92 -3.47 14.09
N ALA A 80 3.66 -3.87 15.14
CA ALA A 80 3.46 -5.16 15.80
C ALA A 80 2.02 -5.36 16.30
N SER A 81 1.35 -4.31 16.81
CA SER A 81 -0.02 -4.42 17.32
C SER A 81 -1.09 -4.54 16.24
N ILE A 82 -0.78 -4.20 14.99
CA ILE A 82 -1.70 -4.30 13.85
C ILE A 82 -1.33 -5.42 12.87
N ARG A 83 -0.37 -6.29 13.22
CA ARG A 83 0.14 -7.37 12.35
C ARG A 83 -0.98 -8.17 11.68
N ASP A 84 -1.89 -8.74 12.46
CA ASP A 84 -2.97 -9.59 11.94
C ASP A 84 -3.94 -8.81 11.02
N ASN A 85 -4.13 -7.52 11.29
CA ASN A 85 -4.97 -6.64 10.47
C ASN A 85 -4.29 -6.28 9.13
N LEU A 86 -2.98 -6.44 9.02
CA LEU A 86 -2.21 -6.14 7.80
C LEU A 86 -2.07 -7.35 6.88
N GLU A 87 -2.26 -8.57 7.37
CA GLU A 87 -2.11 -9.80 6.56
C GLU A 87 -2.94 -9.75 5.26
N PRO A 88 -4.24 -9.36 5.27
CA PRO A 88 -5.00 -9.24 4.03
C PRO A 88 -4.41 -8.21 3.04
N ASN A 89 -3.83 -7.12 3.54
CA ASN A 89 -3.22 -6.07 2.71
C ASN A 89 -1.89 -6.55 2.10
N ILE A 90 -1.10 -7.33 2.86
CA ILE A 90 0.14 -7.95 2.37
C ILE A 90 -0.17 -8.89 1.22
N VAL A 91 -1.17 -9.78 1.40
CA VAL A 91 -1.58 -10.74 0.37
C VAL A 91 -2.10 -10.03 -0.88
N MET A 92 -2.97 -9.02 -0.72
CA MET A 92 -3.50 -8.26 -1.85
C MET A 92 -2.40 -7.52 -2.61
N LEU A 93 -1.45 -6.88 -1.91
CA LEU A 93 -0.30 -6.24 -2.55
C LEU A 93 0.57 -7.25 -3.32
N GLY A 94 0.78 -8.45 -2.75
CA GLY A 94 1.48 -9.54 -3.43
C GLY A 94 0.78 -9.94 -4.74
N ALA A 95 -0.55 -10.07 -4.74
CA ALA A 95 -1.33 -10.36 -5.94
C ALA A 95 -1.22 -9.27 -7.01
N ILE A 96 -1.26 -7.99 -6.63
CA ILE A 96 -1.06 -6.86 -7.55
C ILE A 96 0.35 -6.92 -8.18
N LEU A 97 1.39 -7.16 -7.37
CA LEU A 97 2.76 -7.26 -7.87
C LEU A 97 2.92 -8.48 -8.80
N GLN A 98 2.35 -9.62 -8.42
CA GLN A 98 2.35 -10.82 -9.24
C GLN A 98 1.66 -10.57 -10.59
N ARG A 99 0.50 -9.92 -10.60
CA ARG A 99 -0.21 -9.53 -11.83
C ARG A 99 0.68 -8.67 -12.73
N LEU A 100 1.30 -7.64 -12.17
CA LEU A 100 2.21 -6.74 -12.93
C LEU A 100 3.41 -7.49 -13.52
N ILE A 101 3.94 -8.49 -12.81
CA ILE A 101 5.02 -9.34 -13.30
C ILE A 101 4.51 -10.25 -14.42
N MET A 102 3.40 -10.95 -14.19
CA MET A 102 2.80 -11.87 -15.16
C MET A 102 2.40 -11.17 -16.46
N ASP A 103 1.88 -9.95 -16.40
CA ASP A 103 1.57 -9.17 -17.61
C ASP A 103 2.80 -8.90 -18.48
N ARG A 104 3.97 -8.71 -17.86
CA ARG A 104 5.23 -8.56 -18.62
C ARG A 104 5.71 -9.89 -19.17
N VAL A 105 5.61 -10.96 -18.39
CA VAL A 105 6.06 -12.29 -18.82
C VAL A 105 5.17 -12.82 -19.95
N ASP A 106 3.86 -12.82 -19.77
CA ASP A 106 2.92 -13.48 -20.68
C ASP A 106 2.55 -12.61 -21.88
N VAL A 107 2.28 -11.31 -21.66
CA VAL A 107 1.83 -10.41 -22.75
C VAL A 107 3.02 -9.82 -23.51
N GLN A 108 4.09 -9.45 -22.80
CA GLN A 108 5.26 -8.82 -23.41
C GLN A 108 6.40 -9.81 -23.70
N SER A 109 6.22 -11.10 -23.39
CA SER A 109 7.23 -12.16 -23.59
C SER A 109 8.57 -11.84 -22.91
N MET A 110 8.53 -11.14 -21.78
CA MET A 110 9.72 -10.73 -21.04
C MET A 110 10.27 -11.86 -20.17
N PRO A 111 11.60 -12.06 -20.09
CA PRO A 111 12.18 -12.95 -19.09
C PRO A 111 11.80 -12.52 -17.67
N LEU A 112 11.53 -13.48 -16.78
CA LEU A 112 11.08 -13.22 -15.41
C LEU A 112 11.99 -12.25 -14.64
N ASP A 113 13.30 -12.43 -14.70
CA ASP A 113 14.27 -11.56 -14.01
C ASP A 113 14.21 -10.10 -14.48
N MET A 114 13.86 -9.88 -15.75
CA MET A 114 13.66 -8.53 -16.28
C MET A 114 12.31 -7.97 -15.85
N ALA A 115 11.25 -8.79 -15.88
CA ALA A 115 9.92 -8.38 -15.44
C ALA A 115 9.92 -7.92 -13.98
N ILE A 116 10.61 -8.65 -13.10
CA ILE A 116 10.78 -8.27 -11.68
C ILE A 116 11.47 -6.91 -11.56
N LYS A 117 12.58 -6.69 -12.27
CA LYS A 117 13.32 -5.41 -12.25
C LYS A 117 12.48 -4.25 -12.76
N GLU A 118 11.67 -4.46 -13.79
CA GLU A 118 10.77 -3.43 -14.29
C GLU A 118 9.63 -3.11 -13.34
N VAL A 119 9.04 -4.12 -12.71
CA VAL A 119 7.98 -3.90 -11.70
C VAL A 119 8.52 -3.17 -10.49
N ASP A 120 9.72 -3.52 -10.02
CA ASP A 120 10.41 -2.80 -8.95
C ASP A 120 10.74 -1.34 -9.33
N ALA A 121 11.17 -1.10 -10.58
CA ALA A 121 11.36 0.25 -11.10
C ALA A 121 10.05 1.05 -11.18
N LEU A 122 8.97 0.42 -11.66
CA LEU A 122 7.63 1.01 -11.72
C LEU A 122 7.12 1.34 -10.30
N HIS A 123 7.29 0.42 -9.36
CA HIS A 123 6.94 0.61 -7.96
C HIS A 123 7.64 1.86 -7.40
N ARG A 124 8.96 1.98 -7.55
CA ARG A 124 9.70 3.18 -7.13
C ARG A 124 9.16 4.46 -7.75
N GLN A 125 8.80 4.45 -9.04
CA GLN A 125 8.23 5.62 -9.71
C GLN A 125 6.85 6.01 -9.15
N ILE A 126 6.03 5.03 -8.77
CA ILE A 126 4.70 5.25 -8.18
C ILE A 126 4.86 5.78 -6.75
N VAL A 127 5.73 5.18 -5.94
CA VAL A 127 5.96 5.59 -4.54
C VAL A 127 6.60 6.97 -4.44
N ALA A 128 7.48 7.35 -5.38
CA ALA A 128 8.11 8.66 -5.41
C ALA A 128 7.13 9.82 -5.68
N LYS A 129 5.92 9.53 -6.20
CA LYS A 129 4.89 10.56 -6.38
C LYS A 129 4.26 10.87 -5.02
N PRO A 130 4.23 12.16 -4.61
CA PRO A 130 3.53 12.55 -3.39
C PRO A 130 2.07 12.09 -3.49
N MET A 131 1.59 11.39 -2.47
CA MET A 131 0.16 11.18 -2.30
C MET A 131 -0.43 12.57 -1.99
N ALA A 132 -0.99 13.22 -3.00
CA ALA A 132 -1.63 14.51 -2.79
C ALA A 132 -2.67 14.36 -1.68
N GLY A 133 -2.74 15.35 -0.79
CA GLY A 133 -3.88 15.50 0.10
C GLY A 133 -5.12 15.69 -0.75
N THR A 134 -5.77 14.60 -1.17
CA THR A 134 -7.06 14.64 -1.84
C THR A 134 -8.05 15.15 -0.80
N LEU A 135 -8.17 16.47 -0.71
CA LEU A 135 -9.44 17.11 -0.43
C LEU A 135 -10.43 16.47 -1.40
N LEU A 136 -11.33 15.66 -0.87
CA LEU A 136 -12.43 15.08 -1.63
C LEU A 136 -13.10 16.20 -2.43
N PRO A 137 -13.26 16.07 -3.77
CA PRO A 137 -14.11 16.98 -4.52
C PRO A 137 -15.55 16.64 -4.12
N GLY A 138 -16.11 17.33 -3.12
CA GLY A 138 -17.48 17.08 -2.69
C GLY A 138 -17.94 17.67 -1.36
N HIS A 139 -17.05 18.13 -0.47
CA HIS A 139 -17.48 18.88 0.71
C HIS A 139 -17.35 20.39 0.46
N GLU A 140 -18.40 20.94 -0.15
CA GLU A 140 -18.73 22.35 0.05
C GLU A 140 -18.74 22.61 1.56
N ARG A 141 -17.89 23.53 2.03
CA ARG A 141 -17.95 24.02 3.41
C ARG A 141 -19.26 24.79 3.58
N PRO A 142 -20.24 24.34 4.40
CA PRO A 142 -21.40 25.15 4.67
C PRO A 142 -21.23 25.74 6.06
N TRP A 143 -20.31 26.68 6.25
CA TRP A 143 -20.33 27.51 7.46
C TRP A 143 -20.02 28.96 7.08
N HIS A 144 -21.09 29.64 6.67
CA HIS A 144 -21.29 31.02 7.05
C HIS A 144 -21.23 31.10 8.58
N ILE A 145 -20.31 31.91 9.10
CA ILE A 145 -20.53 32.63 10.35
C ILE A 145 -20.10 34.08 10.11
N SER A 146 -21.00 34.96 10.54
CA SER A 146 -21.12 36.40 10.28
C SER A 146 -19.89 37.25 10.56
#